data_AF-A0A3M9XNY3-F1
#
_entry.id   AF-A0A3M9XNY3-F1
#
_cell.length_a   1.000
_cell.length_b   1.000
_cell.length_c   1.000
_cell.angle_alpha   90.00
_cell.angle_beta   90.00
_cell.angle_gamma   90.00
#
_symmetry.space_group_name_H-M   'P 1'
#
loop_
_entity.id
_entity.type
_entity.pdbx_description
1 polymer ?
#
loop_
_entity_poly.entity_id
_entity_poly.type
_entity_poly.pdbx_seq_one_letter_code
_entity_poly.pdbx_strand_id
1 'polypeptide(L)'
;MAPKPDALATFYIRQRDTLDFIIDLADWLSANGPATLSSATWAVAVDSPSTPVIEDDVYASYATAVVISPAVNAKVGDAYWLDVTLNITATQITNPGDLALPVRKLVRRINVVVVAG
;
A
#
# COMPACT_ATOMS: atom_id res chain seq x y z
N MET A 1 -11.74 18.78 1.73
CA MET A 1 -10.78 17.75 1.27
C MET A 1 -10.35 16.94 2.48
N ALA A 2 -10.38 15.61 2.42
CA ALA A 2 -9.77 14.79 3.47
C ALA A 2 -8.26 15.05 3.51
N PRO A 3 -7.60 15.01 4.69
CA PRO A 3 -6.16 15.13 4.77
C PRO A 3 -5.49 14.02 3.95
N LYS A 4 -4.46 14.40 3.18
CA LYS A 4 -3.69 13.45 2.37
C LYS A 4 -2.85 12.58 3.32
N PRO A 5 -2.80 11.25 3.12
CA PRO A 5 -1.93 10.41 3.92
C PRO A 5 -0.47 10.73 3.61
N ASP A 6 0.33 10.92 4.66
CA ASP A 6 1.79 10.98 4.52
C ASP A 6 2.31 9.65 3.95
N ALA A 7 3.39 9.73 3.17
CA ALA A 7 4.01 8.53 2.62
C ALA A 7 4.64 7.70 3.75
N LEU A 8 4.31 6.41 3.81
CA LEU A 8 4.93 5.44 4.71
C LEU A 8 6.44 5.32 4.47
N ALA A 9 6.83 5.42 3.21
CA ALA A 9 8.22 5.29 2.76
C ALA A 9 8.42 6.02 1.43
N THR A 10 9.68 6.36 1.17
CA THR A 10 10.14 6.81 -0.15
C THR A 10 11.17 5.83 -0.70
N PHE A 11 10.94 5.35 -1.93
CA PHE A 11 11.83 4.46 -2.65
C PHE A 11 12.48 5.18 -3.83
N TYR A 12 13.69 4.76 -4.20
CA TYR A 12 14.42 5.31 -5.33
C TYR A 12 14.72 4.18 -6.32
N ILE A 13 14.28 4.36 -7.57
CA ILE A 13 14.44 3.36 -8.64
C ILE A 13 15.04 3.98 -9.89
N ARG A 14 15.72 3.19 -10.72
CA ARG A 14 16.18 3.61 -12.04
C ARG A 14 15.14 3.26 -13.10
N GLN A 15 15.25 3.83 -14.30
CA GLN A 15 14.30 3.66 -15.41
C GLN A 15 13.98 2.20 -15.80
N ARG A 16 14.86 1.24 -15.49
CA ARG A 16 14.70 -0.17 -15.84
C ARG A 16 14.53 -1.08 -14.63
N ASP A 17 14.46 -0.50 -13.44
CA ASP A 17 14.26 -1.25 -12.22
C ASP A 17 12.75 -1.50 -12.03
N THR A 18 12.45 -2.60 -11.36
CA THR A 18 11.14 -2.84 -10.76
C THR A 18 11.27 -2.68 -9.25
N LEU A 19 10.26 -2.09 -8.63
CA LEU A 19 10.08 -2.10 -7.18
C LEU A 19 9.03 -3.14 -6.84
N ASP A 20 9.41 -4.11 -6.01
CA ASP A 20 8.48 -5.00 -5.31
C ASP A 20 8.35 -4.49 -3.86
N PHE A 21 7.15 -4.07 -3.49
CA PHE A 21 6.87 -3.55 -2.15
C PHE A 21 5.74 -4.32 -1.49
N ILE A 22 6.01 -4.79 -0.27
CA ILE A 22 5.09 -5.58 0.55
C ILE A 22 4.74 -4.80 1.82
N ILE A 23 3.45 -4.73 2.12
CA ILE A 23 2.96 -4.35 3.45
C ILE A 23 2.52 -5.62 4.16
N ASP A 24 3.30 -6.02 5.16
CA ASP A 24 2.94 -7.07 6.11
C ASP A 24 2.17 -6.46 7.29
N LEU A 25 0.98 -6.99 7.55
CA LEU A 25 0.11 -6.57 8.65
C LEU A 25 -0.08 -7.69 9.69
N ALA A 26 0.61 -8.82 9.58
CA ALA A 26 0.37 -10.01 10.42
C ALA A 26 0.46 -9.70 11.92
N ASP A 27 1.55 -9.05 12.35
CA ASP A 27 1.76 -8.68 13.76
C ASP A 27 0.71 -7.67 14.24
N TRP A 28 0.40 -6.67 13.40
CA TRP A 28 -0.58 -5.66 13.76
C TRP A 28 -2.00 -6.22 13.83
N LEU A 29 -2.40 -7.08 12.88
CA LEU A 29 -3.71 -7.72 12.88
C LEU A 29 -3.84 -8.69 14.08
N SER A 30 -2.84 -9.51 14.34
CA SER A 30 -2.85 -10.47 15.46
C SER A 30 -2.90 -9.78 16.83
N ALA A 31 -2.28 -8.61 16.98
CA ALA A 31 -2.35 -7.80 18.20
C ALA A 31 -3.74 -7.15 18.43
N ASN A 32 -4.60 -7.08 17.41
CA ASN A 32 -5.89 -6.38 17.47
C ASN A 32 -7.10 -7.35 17.36
N GLY A 33 -6.93 -8.56 17.88
CA GLY A 33 -7.95 -9.60 17.89
C GLY A 33 -8.02 -10.39 16.57
N PRO A 34 -9.12 -11.09 16.29
CA PRO A 34 -9.25 -11.92 15.10
C PRO A 34 -9.53 -11.07 13.85
N ALA A 35 -8.68 -10.11 13.52
CA ALA A 35 -8.81 -9.23 12.36
C ALA A 35 -8.08 -9.81 11.13
N THR A 36 -8.64 -9.58 9.94
CA THR A 36 -8.04 -9.98 8.66
C THR A 36 -8.20 -8.89 7.61
N LEU A 37 -7.27 -8.86 6.66
CA LEU A 37 -7.39 -8.08 5.44
C LEU A 37 -8.38 -8.79 4.51
N SER A 38 -9.51 -8.15 4.19
CA SER A 38 -10.51 -8.72 3.28
C SER A 38 -10.25 -8.34 1.83
N SER A 39 -9.65 -7.19 1.59
CA SER A 39 -9.11 -6.79 0.29
C SER A 39 -8.07 -5.70 0.43
N ALA A 40 -7.19 -5.63 -0.56
CA ALA A 40 -6.32 -4.49 -0.81
C ALA A 40 -6.45 -4.08 -2.28
N THR A 41 -6.30 -2.79 -2.55
CA THR A 41 -6.29 -2.27 -3.92
C THR A 41 -5.26 -1.19 -4.02
N TRP A 42 -4.27 -1.41 -4.88
CA TRP A 42 -3.25 -0.44 -5.21
C TRP A 42 -3.73 0.45 -6.35
N ALA A 43 -3.47 1.74 -6.24
CA ALA A 43 -3.76 2.69 -7.30
C ALA A 43 -2.76 3.83 -7.27
N VAL A 44 -2.49 4.38 -8.45
CA VAL A 44 -1.79 5.66 -8.55
C VAL A 44 -2.67 6.73 -7.93
N ALA A 45 -2.12 7.49 -7.00
CA ALA A 45 -2.83 8.55 -6.32
C ALA A 45 -3.29 9.61 -7.34
N VAL A 46 -4.49 10.16 -7.13
CA VAL A 46 -5.08 11.16 -8.05
C VAL A 46 -4.24 12.43 -8.17
N ASP A 47 -3.41 12.67 -7.15
CA ASP A 47 -2.50 13.81 -7.03
C ASP A 47 -1.04 13.43 -7.26
N SER A 48 -0.78 12.21 -7.74
CA SER A 48 0.55 11.81 -8.19
C SER A 48 1.00 12.69 -9.36
N PRO A 49 2.24 13.21 -9.36
CA PRO A 49 2.71 14.10 -10.42
C PRO A 49 2.95 13.35 -11.74
N SER A 50 3.25 12.04 -11.66
CA SER A 50 3.41 11.15 -12.80
C SER A 50 2.75 9.79 -12.53
N THR A 51 2.59 8.97 -13.58
CA THR A 51 1.96 7.64 -13.50
C THR A 51 2.98 6.55 -13.81
N PRO A 52 3.29 5.64 -12.88
CA PRO A 52 4.12 4.46 -13.15
C PRO A 52 3.33 3.39 -13.89
N VAL A 53 4.00 2.30 -14.25
CA VAL A 53 3.35 1.05 -14.64
C VAL A 53 3.17 0.21 -13.38
N ILE A 54 1.94 -0.21 -13.09
CA ILE A 54 1.67 -1.27 -12.10
C ILE A 54 1.70 -2.58 -12.88
N GLU A 55 2.70 -3.42 -12.61
CA GLU A 55 2.92 -4.67 -13.31
C GLU A 55 2.11 -5.81 -12.70
N ASP A 56 2.00 -5.81 -11.37
CA ASP A 56 1.22 -6.77 -10.60
C ASP A 56 0.80 -6.18 -9.26
N ASP A 57 -0.31 -6.66 -8.71
CA ASP A 57 -0.71 -6.40 -7.34
C ASP A 57 -1.44 -7.59 -6.74
N VAL A 58 -1.06 -7.94 -5.51
CA VAL A 58 -1.55 -9.16 -4.84
C VAL A 58 -1.98 -8.82 -3.42
N TYR A 59 -2.96 -9.57 -2.93
CA TYR A 59 -3.31 -9.53 -1.52
C TYR A 59 -3.49 -10.94 -0.95
N ALA A 60 -3.14 -11.06 0.32
CA ALA A 60 -3.43 -12.19 1.19
C ALA A 60 -4.20 -11.67 2.42
N SER A 61 -4.69 -12.57 3.27
CA SER A 61 -5.48 -12.17 4.46
C SER A 61 -4.70 -11.37 5.52
N TYR A 62 -3.39 -11.23 5.37
CA TYR A 62 -2.51 -10.54 6.32
C TYR A 62 -1.47 -9.62 5.65
N ALA A 63 -1.43 -9.58 4.32
CA ALA A 63 -0.42 -8.82 3.60
C ALA A 63 -0.93 -8.39 2.22
N THR A 64 -0.28 -7.39 1.63
CA THR A 64 -0.47 -7.02 0.23
C THR A 64 0.85 -6.58 -0.38
N ALA A 65 1.00 -6.84 -1.67
CA ALA A 65 2.19 -6.48 -2.44
C ALA A 65 1.80 -5.74 -3.72
N VAL A 66 2.72 -4.92 -4.22
CA VAL A 66 2.63 -4.29 -5.52
C VAL A 66 3.99 -4.33 -6.20
N VAL A 67 3.99 -4.63 -7.49
CA VAL A 67 5.16 -4.53 -8.36
C VAL A 67 4.94 -3.36 -9.31
N ILE A 68 5.88 -2.42 -9.30
CA ILE A 68 5.82 -1.25 -10.17
C ILE A 68 7.13 -1.04 -10.92
N SER A 69 7.02 -0.42 -12.09
CA SER A 69 8.16 0.10 -12.84
C SER A 69 7.90 1.52 -13.32
N PRO A 70 8.96 2.30 -13.62
CA PRO A 70 8.80 3.59 -14.25
C PRO A 70 8.09 3.47 -15.60
N ALA A 71 7.32 4.49 -15.98
CA ALA A 71 6.78 4.55 -17.34
C ALA A 71 7.92 4.52 -18.38
N VAL A 72 7.63 4.02 -19.59
CA VAL A 72 8.63 3.88 -20.68
C VAL A 72 9.42 5.18 -20.96
N ASN A 73 8.80 6.34 -20.76
CA ASN A 73 9.39 7.66 -20.98
C ASN A 73 9.68 8.43 -19.68
N ALA A 74 9.75 7.72 -18.54
CA ALA A 74 10.04 8.32 -17.25
C ALA A 74 11.38 9.05 -17.26
N LYS A 75 11.48 10.17 -16.56
CA LYS A 75 12.71 10.99 -16.45
C LYS A 75 13.26 10.92 -15.04
N VAL A 76 14.56 11.17 -14.90
CA VAL A 76 15.17 11.40 -13.58
C VAL A 76 14.43 12.55 -12.89
N GLY A 77 14.01 12.33 -11.65
CA GLY A 77 13.20 13.25 -10.87
C GLY A 77 11.69 13.01 -10.95
N ASP A 78 11.22 12.14 -11.85
CA ASP A 78 9.80 11.74 -11.84
C ASP A 78 9.46 11.07 -10.51
N ALA A 79 8.29 11.43 -9.97
CA ALA A 79 7.80 10.90 -8.72
C ALA A 79 6.42 10.25 -8.91
N TYR A 80 6.20 9.16 -8.19
CA TYR A 80 4.97 8.38 -8.22
C TYR A 80 4.44 8.24 -6.81
N TRP A 81 3.21 8.66 -6.60
CA TRP A 81 2.50 8.42 -5.35
C TRP A 81 1.53 7.28 -5.58
N LEU A 82 1.69 6.20 -4.83
CA LEU A 82 0.76 5.08 -4.86
C LEU A 82 0.04 4.99 -3.55
N ASP A 83 -1.28 4.92 -3.63
CA ASP A 83 -2.15 4.64 -2.50
C ASP A 83 -2.55 3.18 -2.53
N VAL A 84 -2.50 2.54 -1.37
CA VAL A 84 -3.21 1.28 -1.12
C VAL A 84 -4.40 1.53 -0.23
N THR A 85 -5.55 1.11 -0.71
CA THR A 85 -6.76 1.02 0.09
C THR A 85 -6.82 -0.38 0.70
N LEU A 86 -6.78 -0.45 2.03
CA LEU A 86 -6.86 -1.69 2.81
C LEU A 86 -8.24 -1.76 3.47
N ASN A 87 -9.00 -2.83 3.21
CA ASN A 87 -10.25 -3.11 3.90
C ASN A 87 -10.02 -4.22 4.93
N ILE A 88 -10.29 -3.92 6.20
CA ILE A 88 -10.06 -4.84 7.32
C ILE A 88 -11.41 -5.27 7.86
N THR A 89 -11.57 -6.57 8.01
CA THR A 89 -12.72 -7.18 8.67
C THR A 89 -12.31 -7.70 10.04
N ALA A 90 -13.19 -7.52 11.02
CA ALA A 90 -13.08 -8.21 12.29
C ALA A 90 -13.84 -9.53 12.16
N THR A 91 -13.16 -10.65 12.41
CA THR A 91 -13.87 -11.89 12.70
C THR A 91 -14.49 -11.75 14.09
N GLN A 92 -15.60 -12.44 14.34
CA GLN A 92 -16.40 -12.26 15.55
C GLN A 92 -15.55 -12.38 16.84
N ILE A 93 -15.74 -11.45 17.78
CA ILE A 93 -15.17 -11.60 19.12
C ILE A 93 -15.89 -12.76 19.80
N THR A 94 -15.17 -13.82 20.16
CA THR A 94 -15.73 -14.98 20.85
C THR A 94 -15.82 -14.77 22.36
N ASN A 95 -14.94 -13.96 22.96
CA ASN A 95 -14.87 -13.76 24.40
C ASN A 95 -15.20 -12.31 24.82
N PRO A 96 -16.09 -12.10 25.81
CA PRO A 96 -16.34 -10.77 26.38
C PRO A 96 -15.08 -10.31 27.14
N GLY A 97 -14.32 -9.41 26.53
CA GLY A 97 -13.05 -8.88 27.07
C GLY A 97 -11.99 -8.62 26.00
N ASP A 98 -12.10 -9.27 24.84
CA ASP A 98 -11.16 -9.05 23.73
C ASP A 98 -11.44 -7.70 23.05
N LEU A 99 -10.39 -6.91 22.81
CA LEU A 99 -10.45 -5.75 21.95
C LEU A 99 -10.41 -6.24 20.49
N ALA A 100 -11.53 -6.17 19.76
CA ALA A 100 -11.48 -6.31 18.31
C ALA A 100 -11.39 -4.95 17.64
N LEU A 101 -10.53 -4.91 16.62
CA LEU A 101 -10.56 -3.84 15.65
C LEU A 101 -11.95 -3.79 14.98
N PRO A 102 -12.64 -2.65 14.90
CA PRO A 102 -13.85 -2.56 14.09
C PRO A 102 -13.52 -2.75 12.61
N VAL A 103 -14.52 -3.23 11.84
CA VAL A 103 -14.45 -3.21 10.37
C VAL A 103 -14.12 -1.80 9.92
N ARG A 104 -13.05 -1.65 9.14
CA ARG A 104 -12.57 -0.33 8.76
C ARG A 104 -11.80 -0.35 7.45
N LYS A 105 -11.72 0.85 6.87
CA LYS A 105 -10.87 1.16 5.73
C LYS A 105 -9.65 1.94 6.21
N LEU A 106 -8.47 1.55 5.73
CA LEU A 106 -7.25 2.33 5.85
C LEU A 106 -6.76 2.72 4.46
N VAL A 107 -6.17 3.89 4.34
CA VAL A 107 -5.42 4.28 3.14
C VAL A 107 -3.99 4.53 3.58
N ARG A 108 -3.04 3.93 2.87
CA ARG A 108 -1.60 4.12 3.06
C ARG A 108 -0.98 4.55 1.75
N ARG A 109 0.06 5.36 1.81
CA ARG A 109 0.74 5.90 0.63
C ARG A 109 2.20 5.49 0.63
N ILE A 110 2.76 5.22 -0.55
CA ILE A 110 4.21 5.19 -0.77
C ILE A 110 4.58 6.24 -1.81
N ASN A 111 5.81 6.73 -1.73
CA ASN A 111 6.40 7.61 -2.71
C ASN A 111 7.54 6.88 -3.42
N VAL A 112 7.65 7.02 -4.73
CA VAL A 112 8.70 6.39 -5.53
C VAL A 112 9.29 7.42 -6.46
N VAL A 113 10.61 7.57 -6.46
CA VAL A 113 11.32 8.60 -7.23
C VAL A 113 12.29 7.95 -8.19
N VAL A 114 12.26 8.37 -9.46
CA VAL A 114 13.20 7.92 -10.47
C VAL A 114 14.51 8.65 -10.31
N VAL A 115 15.62 7.92 -10.14
CA VAL A 115 16.96 8.48 -9.97
C VAL A 115 17.87 8.14 -11.15
N ALA A 116 18.97 8.89 -11.26
CA ALA A 116 20.02 8.57 -12.22
C ALA A 116 20.69 7.23 -11.88
N GLY A 117 21.06 6.49 -12.93
CA GLY A 117 21.74 5.19 -12.83
C GLY A 117 23.26 5.31 -12.77
#